data_AF-X0L5G3-F1
#
_entry.id   AF-X0L5G3-F1
#
_cell.length_a   1.000
_cell.length_b   1.000
_cell.length_c   1.000
_cell.angle_alpha   90.00
_cell.angle_beta   90.00
_cell.angle_gamma   90.00
#
_symmetry.space_group_name_H-M   'P 1'
#
loop_
_entity.id
_entity.type
_entity.pdbx_description
1 polymer ?
#
loop_
_entity_poly.entity_id
_entity_poly.type
_entity_poly.pdbx_seq_one_letter_code
_entity_poly.pdbx_strand_id
1 'polypeptide(L)'
;MALERGYDINTTLDGQTCLHYLMAKRYTLWLNHIPSYLDLLVFVIQNGADVYAVDVGGYQAAHYAYNATCEACSLFCPSAKGDLWDAALAQLGYDIGEARRRHPRKALYTAGYFREDFERLWRGREGNCPYWDDQPWPSSEQNDTPLSPLTRGQLCEGCEYCATELDCHNCGVCLSSFDFFCDDENHQHDRFCPREQVAVWELQKGDGEFYWELLPFSDSESDYDVTSSEDSDDGGIQLQDGLEEAFSNASVEEVS
;
A
#
# COMPACT_ATOMS: atom_id res chain seq x y z
N MET A 1 -37.40 2.08 1.39
CA MET A 1 -36.05 1.53 1.66
C MET A 1 -36.18 0.11 2.22
N ALA A 2 -35.19 -0.78 2.06
CA ALA A 2 -35.31 -2.17 2.54
C ALA A 2 -35.46 -2.26 4.07
N LEU A 3 -34.71 -1.45 4.83
CA LEU A 3 -34.82 -1.38 6.28
C LEU A 3 -36.22 -0.94 6.75
N GLU A 4 -36.85 0.03 6.07
CA GLU A 4 -38.24 0.45 6.34
C GLU A 4 -39.27 -0.67 6.13
N ARG A 5 -38.93 -1.68 5.33
CA ARG A 5 -39.75 -2.87 5.11
C ARG A 5 -39.49 -3.97 6.15
N GLY A 6 -38.66 -3.71 7.16
CA GLY A 6 -38.34 -4.64 8.25
C GLY A 6 -37.29 -5.69 7.91
N TYR A 7 -36.50 -5.49 6.84
CA TYR A 7 -35.37 -6.37 6.55
C TYR A 7 -34.27 -6.19 7.60
N ASP A 8 -33.76 -7.30 8.13
CA ASP A 8 -32.64 -7.28 9.07
C ASP A 8 -31.33 -6.99 8.34
N ILE A 9 -30.65 -5.93 8.79
CA ILE A 9 -29.39 -5.43 8.23
C ILE A 9 -28.23 -6.43 8.39
N ASN A 10 -28.32 -7.33 9.37
CA ASN A 10 -27.32 -8.36 9.65
C ASN A 10 -27.65 -9.71 8.99
N THR A 11 -28.69 -9.77 8.16
CA THR A 11 -28.98 -10.96 7.36
C THR A 11 -27.75 -11.34 6.53
N THR A 12 -27.37 -12.60 6.59
CA THR A 12 -26.22 -13.11 5.83
C THR A 12 -26.67 -13.77 4.53
N LEU A 13 -25.85 -13.60 3.49
CA LEU A 13 -25.88 -14.41 2.27
C LEU A 13 -24.52 -15.10 2.19
N ASP A 14 -24.50 -16.43 2.08
CA ASP A 14 -23.28 -17.25 2.12
C ASP A 14 -22.35 -16.93 3.31
N GLY A 15 -22.95 -16.59 4.46
CA GLY A 15 -22.25 -16.19 5.68
C GLY A 15 -21.73 -14.75 5.71
N GLN A 16 -21.86 -14.00 4.61
CA GLN A 16 -21.43 -12.61 4.52
C GLN A 16 -22.59 -11.64 4.83
N THR A 17 -22.35 -10.68 5.72
CA THR A 17 -23.27 -9.54 5.95
C THR A 17 -23.13 -8.47 4.85
N CYS A 18 -24.00 -7.47 4.86
CA CYS A 18 -23.90 -6.36 3.88
C CYS A 18 -22.55 -5.62 3.94
N LEU A 19 -21.90 -5.52 5.11
CA LEU A 19 -20.61 -4.86 5.26
C LEU A 19 -19.48 -5.63 4.54
N HIS A 20 -19.50 -6.96 4.61
CA HIS A 20 -18.57 -7.81 3.86
C HIS A 20 -18.69 -7.54 2.37
N TYR A 21 -19.91 -7.56 1.82
CA TYR A 21 -20.14 -7.29 0.41
C TYR A 21 -19.77 -5.87 -0.01
N LEU A 22 -20.01 -4.87 0.83
CA LEU A 22 -19.61 -3.49 0.54
C LEU A 22 -18.09 -3.37 0.45
N MET A 23 -17.34 -4.01 1.34
CA MET A 23 -15.87 -3.96 1.37
C MET A 23 -15.18 -4.91 0.37
N ALA A 24 -15.85 -6.00 -0.02
CA ALA A 24 -15.37 -6.93 -1.03
C ALA A 24 -15.51 -6.39 -2.47
N LYS A 25 -16.32 -5.35 -2.69
CA LYS A 25 -16.48 -4.74 -4.02
C LYS A 25 -15.14 -4.25 -4.58
N ARG A 26 -14.91 -4.56 -5.86
CA ARG A 26 -13.70 -4.17 -6.57
C ARG A 26 -13.56 -2.65 -6.63
N TYR A 27 -12.30 -2.23 -6.53
CA TYR A 27 -11.79 -0.86 -6.43
C TYR A 27 -12.45 0.16 -7.37
N THR A 28 -12.77 -0.22 -8.61
CA THR A 28 -13.16 0.72 -9.66
C THR A 28 -14.55 1.34 -9.48
N LEU A 29 -15.46 0.70 -8.76
CA LEU A 29 -16.86 1.14 -8.71
C LEU A 29 -17.11 2.28 -7.72
N TRP A 30 -16.35 2.37 -6.64
CA TRP A 30 -16.67 3.27 -5.54
C TRP A 30 -15.83 4.55 -5.54
N LEU A 31 -14.65 4.57 -6.18
CA LEU A 31 -13.79 5.77 -6.27
C LEU A 31 -14.49 6.94 -6.96
N ASN A 32 -15.25 6.65 -8.01
CA ASN A 32 -16.04 7.67 -8.72
C ASN A 32 -17.21 8.21 -7.87
N HIS A 33 -17.50 7.57 -6.73
CA HIS A 33 -18.64 7.85 -5.87
C HIS A 33 -18.26 7.84 -4.39
N ILE A 34 -17.04 8.26 -4.05
CA ILE A 34 -16.50 8.23 -2.68
C ILE A 34 -17.48 8.81 -1.64
N PRO A 35 -18.04 10.03 -1.84
CA PRO A 35 -18.98 10.59 -0.86
C PRO A 35 -20.21 9.71 -0.65
N SER A 36 -20.80 9.20 -1.74
CA SER A 36 -21.99 8.35 -1.68
C SER A 36 -21.73 7.02 -0.99
N TYR A 37 -20.54 6.44 -1.17
CA TYR A 37 -20.14 5.20 -0.50
C TYR A 37 -19.83 5.43 0.98
N LEU A 38 -19.23 6.57 1.33
CA LEU A 38 -19.04 6.97 2.72
C LEU A 38 -20.40 7.12 3.43
N ASP A 39 -21.33 7.86 2.82
CA ASP A 39 -22.70 8.03 3.34
C ASP A 39 -23.43 6.69 3.48
N LEU A 40 -23.26 5.79 2.51
CA LEU A 40 -23.85 4.45 2.57
C LEU A 40 -23.29 3.63 3.73
N LEU A 41 -21.97 3.64 3.95
CA LEU A 41 -21.33 2.92 5.05
C LEU A 41 -21.77 3.47 6.41
N VAL A 42 -21.72 4.79 6.57
CA VAL A 42 -22.20 5.47 7.77
C VAL A 42 -23.65 5.09 8.02
N PHE A 43 -24.49 5.14 6.99
CA PHE A 43 -25.90 4.78 7.10
C PHE A 43 -26.09 3.33 7.58
N VAL A 44 -25.43 2.34 6.97
CA VAL A 44 -25.64 0.94 7.37
C VAL A 44 -25.12 0.65 8.79
N ILE A 45 -23.95 1.17 9.16
CA ILE A 45 -23.39 0.97 10.51
C ILE A 45 -24.27 1.68 11.55
N GLN A 46 -24.71 2.91 11.29
CA GLN A 46 -25.61 3.65 12.17
C GLN A 46 -26.96 2.95 12.36
N ASN A 47 -27.41 2.15 11.39
CA ASN A 47 -28.62 1.33 11.48
C ASN A 47 -28.38 -0.07 12.06
N GLY A 48 -27.24 -0.30 12.70
CA GLY A 48 -26.97 -1.52 13.48
C GLY A 48 -26.31 -2.65 12.70
N ALA A 49 -25.71 -2.36 11.53
CA ALA A 49 -24.83 -3.33 10.90
C ALA A 49 -23.64 -3.64 11.82
N ASP A 50 -23.44 -4.92 12.13
CA ASP A 50 -22.39 -5.38 13.03
C ASP A 50 -21.02 -5.32 12.34
N VAL A 51 -20.20 -4.34 12.75
CA VAL A 51 -18.84 -4.12 12.23
C VAL A 51 -17.87 -5.23 12.61
N TYR A 52 -18.21 -6.05 13.60
CA TYR A 52 -17.39 -7.17 14.10
C TYR A 52 -17.90 -8.53 13.63
N ALA A 53 -18.98 -8.58 12.84
CA ALA A 53 -19.49 -9.80 12.26
C ALA A 53 -18.37 -10.51 11.48
N VAL A 54 -18.31 -11.83 11.61
CA VAL A 54 -17.35 -12.68 10.91
C VAL A 54 -18.09 -13.53 9.88
N ASP A 55 -17.49 -13.68 8.71
CA ASP A 55 -18.00 -14.56 7.67
C ASP A 55 -17.58 -16.03 7.88
N VAL A 56 -17.91 -16.89 6.90
CA VAL A 56 -17.52 -18.32 6.92
C VAL A 56 -16.00 -18.54 6.91
N GLY A 57 -15.23 -17.58 6.40
CA GLY A 57 -13.77 -17.60 6.42
C GLY A 57 -13.16 -17.07 7.72
N GLY A 58 -13.98 -16.60 8.65
CA GLY A 58 -13.53 -15.95 9.89
C GLY A 58 -13.06 -14.50 9.67
N TYR A 59 -13.36 -13.91 8.52
CA TYR A 59 -13.00 -12.54 8.19
C TYR A 59 -14.13 -11.59 8.55
N GLN A 60 -13.75 -10.46 9.15
CA GLN A 60 -14.62 -9.29 9.32
C GLN A 60 -14.57 -8.37 8.09
N ALA A 61 -15.54 -7.49 7.94
CA ALA A 61 -15.55 -6.45 6.90
C ALA A 61 -14.24 -5.63 6.84
N ALA A 62 -13.63 -5.34 8.00
CA ALA A 62 -12.34 -4.65 8.10
C ALA A 62 -11.20 -5.39 7.37
N HIS A 63 -11.18 -6.73 7.38
CA HIS A 63 -10.16 -7.50 6.66
C HIS A 63 -10.23 -7.27 5.15
N TYR A 64 -11.45 -7.16 4.60
CA TYR A 64 -11.66 -6.82 3.19
C TYR A 64 -11.29 -5.36 2.89
N ALA A 65 -11.63 -4.44 3.81
CA ALA A 65 -11.29 -3.03 3.67
C ALA A 65 -9.77 -2.81 3.60
N TYR A 66 -9.02 -3.48 4.46
CA TYR A 66 -7.56 -3.37 4.54
C TYR A 66 -6.82 -4.33 3.61
N ASN A 67 -7.52 -5.06 2.73
CA ASN A 67 -6.94 -6.06 1.83
C ASN A 67 -6.19 -7.20 2.56
N ALA A 68 -6.49 -7.43 3.84
CA ALA A 68 -5.81 -8.43 4.66
C ALA A 68 -6.18 -9.88 4.32
N THR A 69 -7.14 -10.08 3.42
CA THR A 69 -7.54 -11.41 2.90
C THR A 69 -6.70 -11.86 1.71
N CYS A 70 -5.79 -11.01 1.20
CA CYS A 70 -4.94 -11.32 0.06
C CYS A 70 -3.60 -10.61 0.17
N GLU A 71 -2.51 -11.35 0.17
CA GLU A 71 -1.15 -10.79 0.35
C GLU A 71 -0.80 -9.79 -0.75
N ALA A 72 -1.02 -10.16 -2.01
CA ALA A 72 -0.77 -9.25 -3.14
C ALA A 72 -1.63 -7.98 -3.02
N CYS A 73 -2.92 -8.08 -2.66
CA CYS A 73 -3.75 -6.88 -2.49
C CYS A 73 -3.28 -6.04 -1.29
N SER A 74 -2.84 -6.66 -0.20
CA SER A 74 -2.33 -5.95 0.98
C SER A 74 -1.06 -5.15 0.69
N LEU A 75 -0.29 -5.56 -0.32
CA LEU A 75 0.96 -4.91 -0.69
C LEU A 75 0.76 -3.86 -1.80
N PHE A 76 -0.04 -4.17 -2.82
CA PHE A 76 -0.10 -3.39 -4.06
C PHE A 76 -1.43 -2.69 -4.32
N CYS A 77 -2.52 -3.08 -3.66
CA CYS A 77 -3.78 -2.38 -3.87
C CYS A 77 -3.78 -1.03 -3.12
N PRO A 78 -4.40 0.00 -3.70
CA PRO A 78 -4.48 1.33 -3.09
C PRO A 78 -5.09 1.31 -1.71
N SER A 79 -4.62 2.23 -0.86
CA SER A 79 -5.08 2.41 0.52
C SER A 79 -6.54 2.87 0.64
N ALA A 80 -7.15 3.25 -0.47
CA ALA A 80 -8.47 3.82 -0.62
C ALA A 80 -9.56 3.09 0.19
N LYS A 81 -9.68 1.75 0.09
CA LYS A 81 -10.76 1.01 0.79
C LYS A 81 -10.62 1.11 2.30
N GLY A 82 -9.39 1.00 2.79
CA GLY A 82 -9.09 1.19 4.21
C GLY A 82 -9.44 2.61 4.64
N ASP A 83 -8.99 3.61 3.88
CA ASP A 83 -9.25 5.02 4.18
C ASP A 83 -10.76 5.34 4.22
N LEU A 84 -11.55 4.78 3.31
CA LEU A 84 -13.01 4.89 3.29
C LEU A 84 -13.64 4.27 4.54
N TRP A 85 -13.21 3.06 4.90
CA TRP A 85 -13.68 2.34 6.09
C TRP A 85 -13.39 3.13 7.36
N ASP A 86 -12.17 3.63 7.51
CA ASP A 86 -11.78 4.42 8.67
C ASP A 86 -12.52 5.74 8.76
N ALA A 87 -12.74 6.43 7.64
CA ALA A 87 -13.51 7.68 7.63
C ALA A 87 -14.94 7.44 8.11
N ALA A 88 -15.57 6.32 7.73
CA ALA A 88 -16.91 5.95 8.18
C ALA A 88 -16.92 5.62 9.69
N LEU A 89 -15.96 4.82 10.15
CA LEU A 89 -15.82 4.46 11.56
C LEU A 89 -15.56 5.70 12.44
N ALA A 90 -14.66 6.59 12.02
CA ALA A 90 -14.34 7.80 12.75
C ALA A 90 -15.54 8.76 12.82
N GLN A 91 -16.33 8.86 11.74
CA GLN A 91 -17.56 9.65 11.74
C GLN A 91 -18.59 9.14 12.76
N LEU A 92 -18.56 7.85 13.08
CA LEU A 92 -19.44 7.21 14.06
C LEU A 92 -18.82 7.09 15.46
N GLY A 93 -17.61 7.61 15.66
CA GLY A 93 -16.94 7.65 16.97
C GLY A 93 -16.21 6.36 17.36
N TYR A 94 -15.94 5.46 16.41
CA TYR A 94 -15.11 4.29 16.65
C TYR A 94 -13.62 4.67 16.73
N ASP A 95 -12.86 3.91 17.53
CA ASP A 95 -11.41 4.05 17.62
C ASP A 95 -10.72 3.36 16.43
N ILE A 96 -10.18 4.17 15.51
CA ILE A 96 -9.44 3.69 14.34
C ILE A 96 -8.13 3.01 14.74
N GLY A 97 -7.48 3.45 15.82
CA GLY A 97 -6.26 2.82 16.31
C GLY A 97 -6.48 1.37 16.72
N GLU A 98 -7.62 1.09 17.35
CA GLU A 98 -8.04 -0.28 17.65
C GLU A 98 -8.36 -1.08 16.38
N ALA A 99 -9.11 -0.49 15.44
CA ALA A 99 -9.47 -1.14 14.18
C ALA A 99 -8.24 -1.49 13.32
N ARG A 100 -7.20 -0.65 13.36
CA ARG A 100 -5.94 -0.81 12.61
C ARG A 100 -4.79 -1.44 13.41
N ARG A 101 -5.03 -1.90 14.64
CA ARG A 101 -3.98 -2.46 15.52
C ARG A 101 -3.08 -3.50 14.83
N ARG A 102 -3.66 -4.32 13.93
CA ARG A 102 -2.96 -5.35 13.15
C ARG A 102 -2.87 -5.05 11.65
N HIS A 103 -3.34 -3.87 11.24
CA HIS A 103 -3.43 -3.43 9.85
C HIS A 103 -2.97 -1.97 9.73
N PRO A 104 -1.67 -1.71 10.04
CA PRO A 104 -1.12 -0.36 9.98
C PRO A 104 -1.32 0.21 8.58
N ARG A 105 -1.72 1.48 8.51
CA ARG A 105 -1.92 2.12 7.21
C ARG A 105 -0.59 2.28 6.48
N LYS A 106 -0.61 1.94 5.19
CA LYS A 106 0.40 2.33 4.21
C LYS A 106 -0.28 3.25 3.20
N ALA A 107 0.14 4.52 3.13
CA ALA A 107 -0.41 5.44 2.15
C ALA A 107 0.02 4.98 0.75
N LEU A 108 -0.95 4.55 -0.06
CA LEU A 108 -0.71 4.13 -1.44
C LEU A 108 -1.78 4.75 -2.33
N TYR A 109 -1.32 5.67 -3.18
CA TYR A 109 -2.10 6.39 -4.17
C TYR A 109 -1.78 5.84 -5.57
N THR A 110 -2.77 5.83 -6.46
CA THR A 110 -2.61 5.33 -7.85
C THR A 110 -3.41 6.20 -8.81
N ALA A 111 -3.36 5.90 -10.11
CA ALA A 111 -4.05 6.67 -11.15
C ALA A 111 -5.57 6.84 -10.96
N GLY A 112 -6.20 6.07 -10.06
CA GLY A 112 -7.63 6.19 -9.73
C GLY A 112 -7.93 6.68 -8.31
N TYR A 113 -6.91 6.90 -7.46
CA TYR A 113 -7.09 7.35 -6.08
C TYR A 113 -5.92 8.24 -5.70
N PHE A 114 -6.21 9.53 -5.54
CA PHE A 114 -5.21 10.54 -5.24
C PHE A 114 -5.33 11.06 -3.82
N ARG A 115 -4.34 11.84 -3.41
CA ARG A 115 -4.31 12.51 -2.11
C ARG A 115 -5.56 13.39 -1.91
N GLU A 116 -6.04 14.05 -2.95
CA GLU A 116 -7.22 14.90 -2.90
C GLU A 116 -8.49 14.08 -2.61
N ASP A 117 -8.54 12.83 -3.04
CA ASP A 117 -9.66 11.92 -2.75
C ASP A 117 -9.63 11.43 -1.30
N PHE A 118 -8.45 11.16 -0.77
CA PHE A 118 -8.25 10.92 0.65
C PHE A 118 -8.74 12.12 1.49
N GLU A 119 -8.34 13.34 1.12
CA GLU A 119 -8.75 14.56 1.83
C GLU A 119 -10.26 14.80 1.77
N ARG A 120 -10.92 14.40 0.67
CA ARG A 120 -12.38 14.45 0.55
C ARG A 120 -13.10 13.55 1.57
N LEU A 121 -12.55 12.39 1.92
CA LEU A 121 -13.13 11.49 2.94
C LEU A 121 -13.19 12.13 4.33
N TRP A 122 -12.22 12.99 4.62
CA TRP A 122 -12.01 13.59 5.94
C TRP A 122 -12.35 15.08 5.99
N ARG A 123 -12.94 15.64 4.94
CA ARG A 123 -13.23 17.08 4.85
C ARG A 123 -14.05 17.56 6.07
N GLY A 124 -13.51 18.56 6.77
CA GLY A 124 -14.08 19.11 8.01
C GLY A 124 -13.86 18.25 9.26
N ARG A 125 -13.09 17.16 9.15
CA ARG A 125 -12.73 16.21 10.21
C ARG A 125 -11.26 15.80 10.10
N GLU A 126 -10.42 16.65 9.55
CA GLU A 126 -9.01 16.37 9.25
C GLU A 126 -8.25 15.98 10.53
N GLY A 127 -8.53 16.68 11.64
CA GLY A 127 -7.93 16.40 12.95
C GLY A 127 -8.37 15.09 13.61
N ASN A 128 -9.36 14.39 13.05
CA ASN A 128 -9.78 13.07 13.54
C ASN A 128 -9.01 11.92 12.87
N CYS A 129 -8.24 12.21 11.82
CA CYS A 129 -7.47 11.21 11.09
C CYS A 129 -6.09 10.99 11.77
N PRO A 130 -5.78 9.80 12.28
CA PRO A 130 -4.53 9.56 13.02
C PRO A 130 -3.27 9.49 12.12
N TYR A 131 -3.44 9.57 10.80
CA TYR A 131 -2.38 9.44 9.78
C TYR A 131 -2.58 10.46 8.66
N TRP A 132 -3.15 11.61 9.01
CA TRP A 132 -3.51 12.66 8.06
C TRP A 132 -2.35 13.07 7.15
N ASP A 133 -1.13 13.09 7.68
CA ASP A 133 0.09 13.56 7.01
C ASP A 133 0.85 12.46 6.24
N ASP A 134 0.24 11.29 6.06
CA ASP A 134 0.85 10.12 5.43
C ASP A 134 2.14 9.63 6.10
N GLN A 135 2.40 10.07 7.34
CA GLN A 135 3.51 9.51 8.10
C GLN A 135 3.29 8.01 8.33
N PRO A 136 4.36 7.21 8.28
CA PRO A 136 4.28 5.79 8.57
C PRO A 136 3.58 5.58 9.91
N TRP A 137 2.58 4.70 9.94
CA TRP A 137 1.87 4.38 11.17
C TRP A 137 2.88 3.91 12.23
N PRO A 138 2.90 4.49 13.43
CA PRO A 138 3.94 4.18 14.41
C PRO A 138 3.89 2.70 14.76
N SER A 139 5.03 2.02 14.61
CA SER A 139 5.26 0.67 15.11
C SER A 139 5.25 0.74 16.63
N SER A 140 4.09 0.55 17.25
CA SER A 140 4.06 0.38 18.70
C SER A 140 4.90 -0.85 19.03
N GLU A 141 5.88 -0.70 19.92
CA GLU A 141 6.71 -1.79 20.48
C GLU A 141 5.89 -2.86 21.24
N GLN A 142 4.55 -2.79 21.22
CA GLN A 142 3.64 -3.72 21.90
C GLN A 142 3.01 -4.77 20.98
N ASN A 143 3.41 -4.84 19.71
CA ASN A 143 2.92 -5.82 18.74
C ASN A 143 3.85 -7.06 18.61
N ASP A 144 4.50 -7.48 19.70
CA ASP A 144 5.21 -8.78 19.80
C ASP A 144 4.24 -9.98 19.89
N THR A 145 2.94 -9.78 19.62
CA THR A 145 2.07 -10.92 19.37
C THR A 145 2.25 -11.33 17.92
N PRO A 146 2.81 -12.51 17.62
CA PRO A 146 2.93 -12.97 16.25
C PRO A 146 1.57 -12.84 15.58
N LEU A 147 1.58 -12.25 14.38
CA LEU A 147 0.44 -12.22 13.46
C LEU A 147 -0.30 -13.55 13.61
N SER A 148 -1.59 -13.52 13.93
CA SER A 148 -2.43 -14.70 13.73
C SER A 148 -2.11 -15.17 12.30
N PRO A 149 -1.79 -16.46 12.07
CA PRO A 149 -1.30 -16.98 10.80
C PRO A 149 -2.41 -17.06 9.76
N LEU A 150 -3.23 -16.02 9.64
CA LEU A 150 -4.06 -15.74 8.48
C LEU A 150 -3.10 -15.28 7.36
N THR A 151 -2.34 -16.28 6.92
CA THR A 151 -1.90 -16.52 5.55
C THR A 151 -1.10 -15.40 4.89
N ARG A 152 0.15 -15.23 5.33
CA ARG A 152 1.25 -15.02 4.36
C ARG A 152 1.16 -16.18 3.36
N GLY A 153 0.78 -15.91 2.12
CA GLY A 153 0.62 -16.90 1.05
C GLY A 153 -0.79 -17.10 0.48
N GLN A 154 -1.84 -16.40 0.94
CA GLN A 154 -3.19 -16.55 0.34
C GLN A 154 -3.50 -15.41 -0.64
N LEU A 155 -3.97 -15.79 -1.83
CA LEU A 155 -4.55 -14.89 -2.82
C LEU A 155 -6.08 -14.89 -2.66
N CYS A 156 -6.74 -13.75 -2.92
CA CYS A 156 -8.19 -13.78 -3.08
C CYS A 156 -8.55 -14.40 -4.43
N GLU A 157 -9.78 -14.89 -4.60
CA GLU A 157 -10.29 -15.47 -5.85
C GLU A 157 -9.95 -14.61 -7.10
N GLY A 158 -10.04 -13.28 -6.99
CA GLY A 158 -9.67 -12.37 -8.07
C GLY A 158 -8.16 -12.35 -8.39
N CYS A 159 -7.30 -12.44 -7.38
CA CYS A 159 -5.86 -12.56 -7.57
C CYS A 159 -5.44 -13.96 -8.00
N GLU A 160 -6.10 -15.02 -7.50
CA GLU A 160 -5.87 -16.40 -7.95
C GLU A 160 -6.16 -16.53 -9.45
N TYR A 161 -7.31 -16.00 -9.90
CA TYR A 161 -7.65 -15.96 -11.31
C TYR A 161 -6.63 -15.15 -12.12
N CYS A 162 -6.28 -13.94 -11.67
CA CYS A 162 -5.31 -13.09 -12.38
C CYS A 162 -3.87 -13.61 -12.31
N ALA A 163 -3.56 -14.55 -11.41
CA ALA A 163 -2.30 -15.26 -11.39
C ALA A 163 -2.17 -16.29 -12.51
N THR A 164 -3.29 -16.83 -13.02
CA THR A 164 -3.31 -17.78 -14.13
C THR A 164 -3.71 -17.14 -15.46
N GLU A 165 -4.64 -16.19 -15.43
CA GLU A 165 -5.23 -15.52 -16.59
C GLU A 165 -5.30 -14.00 -16.32
N LEU A 166 -4.34 -13.25 -16.85
CA LEU A 166 -4.26 -11.79 -16.69
C LEU A 166 -5.41 -11.08 -17.42
N ASP A 167 -6.47 -10.73 -16.69
CA ASP A 167 -7.65 -10.04 -17.25
C ASP A 167 -8.09 -8.78 -16.47
N CYS A 168 -7.81 -8.72 -15.15
CA CYS A 168 -8.42 -7.71 -14.30
C CYS A 168 -7.66 -6.36 -14.20
N HIS A 169 -6.33 -6.36 -14.41
CA HIS A 169 -5.46 -5.17 -14.43
C HIS A 169 -5.50 -4.24 -13.20
N ASN A 170 -6.18 -4.65 -12.12
CA ASN A 170 -6.46 -3.81 -10.95
C ASN A 170 -6.38 -4.57 -9.62
N CYS A 171 -6.02 -5.84 -9.64
CA CYS A 171 -5.80 -6.63 -8.42
C CYS A 171 -4.33 -6.56 -7.99
N GLY A 172 -4.03 -7.02 -6.79
CA GLY A 172 -2.66 -7.03 -6.26
C GLY A 172 -1.65 -7.70 -7.20
N VAL A 173 -2.00 -8.86 -7.77
CA VAL A 173 -1.13 -9.60 -8.70
C VAL A 173 -0.88 -8.82 -10.00
N CYS A 174 -1.92 -8.25 -10.60
CA CYS A 174 -1.74 -7.45 -11.82
C CYS A 174 -0.95 -6.16 -11.55
N LEU A 175 -1.19 -5.52 -10.41
CA LEU A 175 -0.47 -4.31 -10.03
C LEU A 175 1.00 -4.61 -9.71
N SER A 176 1.31 -5.84 -9.26
CA SER A 176 2.69 -6.28 -9.04
C SER A 176 3.39 -6.89 -10.25
N SER A 177 2.74 -6.96 -11.41
CA SER A 177 3.29 -7.65 -12.59
C SER A 177 4.11 -6.70 -13.46
N PHE A 178 5.37 -7.08 -13.74
CA PHE A 178 6.22 -6.37 -14.69
C PHE A 178 5.64 -6.34 -16.11
N ASP A 179 4.93 -7.38 -16.55
CA ASP A 179 4.34 -7.46 -17.90
C ASP A 179 3.40 -6.29 -18.22
N PHE A 180 2.81 -5.66 -17.19
CA PHE A 180 1.93 -4.51 -17.39
C PHE A 180 2.66 -3.17 -17.42
N PHE A 181 3.81 -3.11 -16.76
CA PHE A 181 4.57 -1.89 -16.60
C PHE A 181 5.86 -1.90 -17.39
N CYS A 182 6.32 -2.96 -18.03
CA CYS A 182 7.58 -2.96 -18.77
C CYS A 182 7.47 -3.75 -20.08
N ASP A 183 7.43 -3.04 -21.21
CA ASP A 183 7.46 -3.62 -22.56
C ASP A 183 8.89 -3.77 -23.11
N ASP A 184 9.92 -3.50 -22.30
CA ASP A 184 11.32 -3.48 -22.74
C ASP A 184 12.06 -4.76 -22.33
N GLU A 185 12.33 -5.61 -23.33
CA GLU A 185 13.07 -6.86 -23.16
C GLU A 185 14.59 -6.67 -22.95
N ASN A 186 15.11 -5.43 -23.01
CA ASN A 186 16.56 -5.16 -22.96
C ASN A 186 17.15 -5.06 -21.55
N HIS A 187 16.37 -5.31 -20.50
CA HIS A 187 16.87 -5.28 -19.12
C HIS A 187 16.21 -6.36 -18.26
N GLN A 188 16.82 -6.63 -17.11
CA GLN A 188 16.25 -7.56 -16.13
C GLN A 188 15.16 -6.87 -15.32
N HIS A 189 14.03 -7.54 -15.15
CA HIS A 189 12.92 -7.06 -14.35
C HIS A 189 13.23 -7.23 -12.85
N ASP A 190 14.16 -6.43 -12.35
CA ASP A 190 14.58 -6.37 -10.95
C ASP A 190 14.34 -4.95 -10.36
N ARG A 191 14.90 -4.69 -9.17
CA ARG A 191 14.76 -3.40 -8.47
C ARG A 191 15.35 -2.21 -9.22
N PHE A 192 16.18 -2.43 -10.24
CA PHE A 192 16.83 -1.42 -11.08
C PHE A 192 16.12 -1.23 -12.42
N CYS A 193 15.02 -1.96 -12.66
CA CYS A 193 14.14 -1.74 -13.81
C CYS A 193 13.67 -0.27 -13.81
N PRO A 194 13.88 0.53 -14.86
CA PRO A 194 13.65 1.98 -14.89
C PRO A 194 12.20 2.43 -14.59
N ARG A 195 11.26 1.50 -14.41
CA ARG A 195 9.91 1.74 -13.90
C ARG A 195 9.74 1.24 -12.45
N GLU A 196 10.80 1.37 -11.65
CA GLU A 196 11.17 0.80 -10.32
C GLU A 196 10.10 0.64 -9.21
N GLN A 197 8.82 0.94 -9.38
CA GLN A 197 7.94 1.12 -8.21
C GLN A 197 6.87 0.07 -7.92
N VAL A 198 6.78 -1.09 -8.58
CA VAL A 198 5.61 -1.96 -8.28
C VAL A 198 5.81 -3.48 -8.28
N ALA A 199 6.84 -4.05 -8.87
CA ALA A 199 6.86 -5.50 -9.03
C ALA A 199 7.70 -6.21 -7.96
N VAL A 200 7.01 -7.03 -7.17
CA VAL A 200 7.61 -7.91 -6.13
C VAL A 200 7.29 -9.37 -6.41
N TRP A 201 6.46 -9.67 -7.41
CA TRP A 201 6.09 -11.03 -7.79
C TRP A 201 6.50 -11.30 -9.24
N GLU A 202 7.29 -12.36 -9.45
CA GLU A 202 7.67 -12.84 -10.79
C GLU A 202 7.00 -14.18 -11.09
N LEU A 203 6.50 -14.35 -12.33
CA LEU A 203 5.91 -15.60 -12.80
C LEU A 203 7.03 -16.57 -13.16
N GLN A 204 7.27 -17.54 -12.28
CA GLN A 204 8.22 -18.61 -12.56
C GLN A 204 7.57 -19.66 -13.46
N LYS A 205 8.34 -20.11 -14.46
CA LYS A 205 7.98 -21.23 -15.34
C LYS A 205 8.92 -22.40 -15.02
N GLY A 206 8.41 -23.40 -14.31
CA GLY A 206 9.15 -24.62 -13.98
C GLY A 206 8.31 -25.86 -14.25
N ASP A 207 8.87 -26.86 -14.94
CA ASP A 207 8.29 -28.20 -15.14
C ASP A 207 6.82 -28.26 -15.60
N GLY A 208 6.37 -27.28 -16.38
CA GLY A 208 5.02 -27.24 -16.94
C GLY A 208 3.95 -26.66 -16.00
N GLU A 209 4.36 -26.14 -14.85
CA GLU A 209 3.51 -25.41 -13.91
C GLU A 209 3.94 -23.94 -13.81
N PHE A 210 2.97 -23.07 -13.55
CA PHE A 210 3.16 -21.64 -13.36
C PHE A 210 2.93 -21.31 -11.89
N TYR A 211 3.91 -20.71 -11.23
CA TYR A 211 3.75 -20.21 -9.86
C TYR A 211 4.44 -18.86 -9.72
N TRP A 212 3.87 -18.00 -8.87
CA TRP A 212 4.42 -16.68 -8.61
C TRP A 212 5.30 -16.73 -7.36
N GLU A 213 6.53 -16.22 -7.47
CA GLU A 213 7.47 -16.11 -6.34
C GLU A 213 7.65 -14.65 -5.96
N LEU A 214 7.60 -14.37 -4.64
CA LEU A 214 7.95 -13.06 -4.10
C LEU A 214 9.47 -12.90 -4.19
N LEU A 215 9.96 -12.03 -5.06
CA LEU A 215 11.39 -11.77 -5.16
C LEU A 215 11.84 -11.00 -3.89
N PRO A 216 12.75 -11.55 -3.07
CA PRO A 216 13.27 -10.84 -1.93
C PRO A 216 14.14 -9.68 -2.44
N PHE A 217 13.79 -8.44 -2.08
CA PHE A 217 14.73 -7.34 -2.20
C PHE A 217 15.91 -7.64 -1.29
N SER A 218 17.06 -8.00 -1.85
CA SER A 218 18.28 -8.15 -1.05
C SER A 218 18.76 -6.75 -0.67
N ASP A 219 18.60 -6.40 0.60
CA ASP A 219 19.37 -5.32 1.22
C ASP A 219 20.85 -5.73 1.24
N SER A 220 21.55 -5.45 0.15
CA SER A 220 23.01 -5.42 0.14
C SER A 220 23.43 -4.00 -0.20
N GLU A 221 23.38 -3.13 0.81
CA GLU A 221 24.40 -2.10 0.92
C GLU A 221 25.73 -2.80 1.18
N SER A 222 26.63 -2.78 0.19
CA SER A 222 28.08 -2.62 0.35
C SER A 222 28.75 -3.05 -0.95
N ASP A 223 29.41 -2.11 -1.63
CA ASP A 223 30.74 -2.32 -2.22
C ASP A 223 31.21 -0.99 -2.83
N TYR A 224 31.49 -0.02 -1.97
CA TYR A 224 32.61 0.88 -2.22
C TYR A 224 33.82 0.30 -1.50
N ASP A 225 34.37 -0.75 -2.09
CA ASP A 225 35.71 -1.21 -1.77
C ASP A 225 36.68 -0.55 -2.77
N VAL A 226 37.12 0.66 -2.41
CA VAL A 226 38.31 1.25 -3.04
C VAL A 226 39.51 0.60 -2.37
N THR A 227 39.95 -0.54 -2.90
CA THR A 227 41.27 -1.07 -2.59
C THR A 227 42.19 -0.95 -3.80
N SER A 228 43.12 -0.01 -3.65
CA SER A 228 44.55 -0.22 -3.90
C SER A 228 44.98 -0.54 -5.34
N SER A 229 45.39 0.50 -6.07
CA SER A 229 46.52 0.37 -6.99
C SER A 229 47.79 0.80 -6.26
N GLU A 230 48.48 -0.15 -5.65
CA GLU A 230 49.91 -0.01 -5.32
C GLU A 230 50.70 -0.21 -6.61
N ASP A 231 51.56 0.76 -6.94
CA ASP A 231 52.99 0.57 -7.23
C ASP A 231 53.54 1.72 -8.06
N SER A 232 54.31 2.61 -7.43
CA SER A 232 55.75 2.79 -7.75
C SER A 232 56.33 4.08 -7.16
N ASP A 233 57.35 3.87 -6.33
CA ASP A 233 58.46 4.73 -5.93
C ASP A 233 58.70 6.02 -6.75
N ASP A 234 58.77 7.16 -6.06
CA ASP A 234 60.01 7.96 -5.96
C ASP A 234 59.86 9.01 -4.84
N GLY A 235 60.94 9.24 -4.09
CA GLY A 235 60.94 9.91 -2.80
C GLY A 235 60.95 11.44 -2.81
N GLY A 236 60.99 12.01 -1.60
CA GLY A 236 61.19 13.45 -1.44
C GLY A 236 60.59 14.06 -0.16
N ILE A 237 61.25 13.84 0.97
CA ILE A 237 61.56 14.78 2.06
C ILE A 237 60.63 16.01 2.29
N GLN A 238 60.01 16.01 3.48
CA GLN A 238 59.73 17.09 4.46
C GLN A 238 59.51 18.57 4.08
N LEU A 239 58.73 19.21 4.97
CA LEU A 239 58.61 20.63 5.36
C LEU A 239 57.36 21.33 4.77
N GLN A 240 56.36 21.68 5.58
CA GLN A 240 56.23 22.81 6.54
C GLN A 240 55.49 23.99 5.90
N ASP A 241 54.65 24.62 6.71
CA ASP A 241 54.00 25.93 6.50
C ASP A 241 52.88 25.97 5.44
N GLY A 242 51.77 26.67 5.60
CA GLY A 242 51.37 27.71 6.55
C GLY A 242 50.39 28.64 5.83
N LEU A 243 49.48 29.24 6.61
CA LEU A 243 48.76 30.51 6.34
C LEU A 243 47.81 30.57 5.13
N GLU A 244 46.50 30.78 5.35
CA GLU A 244 45.82 32.07 5.57
C GLU A 244 45.37 32.76 4.28
N GLU A 245 44.13 33.24 4.33
CA GLU A 245 43.62 34.45 3.65
C GLU A 245 43.51 34.36 2.10
N ALA A 246 42.56 35.01 1.41
CA ALA A 246 41.68 36.11 1.73
C ALA A 246 40.67 36.31 0.56
N PHE A 247 39.51 36.90 0.90
CA PHE A 247 38.72 37.92 0.18
C PHE A 247 38.49 37.80 -1.35
N SER A 248 37.24 37.66 -1.80
CA SER A 248 36.32 38.77 -2.12
C SER A 248 36.82 39.77 -3.17
N ASN A 249 36.18 39.79 -4.34
CA ASN A 249 35.65 40.96 -5.07
C ASN A 249 35.03 40.45 -6.38
N ALA A 250 33.73 40.56 -6.60
CA ALA A 250 33.02 41.76 -7.04
C ALA A 250 33.57 42.30 -8.38
N SER A 251 32.80 42.13 -9.46
CA SER A 251 32.67 43.08 -10.58
C SER A 251 31.45 42.69 -11.43
N VAL A 252 30.43 43.54 -11.31
CA VAL A 252 29.34 43.72 -12.28
C VAL A 252 29.93 44.44 -13.49
N GLU A 253 29.58 44.05 -14.71
CA GLU A 253 29.47 45.02 -15.81
C GLU A 253 28.46 44.53 -16.87
N GLU A 254 27.48 45.40 -17.11
CA GLU A 254 26.50 45.33 -18.19
C GLU A 254 27.15 45.67 -19.53
N VAL A 255 26.60 45.16 -20.63
CA VAL A 255 26.83 45.73 -21.96
C VAL A 255 25.50 45.82 -22.73
N SER A 256 25.06 47.08 -22.85
CA SER A 256 24.41 47.78 -23.98
C SER A 256 23.26 47.12 -24.75
#